data_AF-A0AAE9F0G1-F1
#
_entry.id   AF-A0AAE9F0G1-F1
#
_cell.length_a   1.000
_cell.length_b   1.000
_cell.length_c   1.000
_cell.angle_alpha   90.00
_cell.angle_beta   90.00
_cell.angle_gamma   90.00
#
_symmetry.space_group_name_H-M   'P 1'
#
loop_
_entity.id
_entity.type
_entity.pdbx_description
1 polymer ?
#
loop_
_entity_poly.entity_id
_entity_poly.type
_entity_poly.pdbx_seq_one_letter_code
_entity_poly.pdbx_strand_id
1 'polypeptide(L)'
;MTSFFSLLAILALLALASADYTPLFLRNQPRNVQNGYFQIMRNLNLSQQQQEQQLAQWAQMNNLSTQYSNFLQQERQANQALSQNMSRIISRLPQVQSQLEAILQNDIQTCTQELQAIQNLRRQYPQEVPILDYIREKTSEAMGMDD
;
A
#
# COMPACT_ATOMS: atom_id res chain seq x y z
N MET A 1 12.90 -5.38 16.04
CA MET A 1 11.67 -6.21 16.08
C MET A 1 11.16 -6.36 14.66
N THR A 2 11.41 -7.48 13.99
CA THR A 2 10.80 -7.77 12.69
C THR A 2 9.34 -8.17 12.94
N SER A 3 8.45 -7.18 12.93
CA SER A 3 7.02 -7.47 12.95
C SER A 3 6.67 -8.12 11.60
N PHE A 4 6.54 -9.43 11.60
CA PHE A 4 5.91 -10.13 10.50
C PHE A 4 4.42 -9.81 10.61
N PHE A 5 3.92 -8.88 9.79
CA PHE A 5 2.48 -8.82 9.55
C PHE A 5 2.04 -10.23 9.14
N SER A 6 1.01 -10.76 9.79
CA SER A 6 0.40 -12.00 9.33
C SER A 6 -0.05 -11.83 7.88
N LEU A 7 -0.10 -12.94 7.17
CA LEU A 7 -0.39 -12.93 5.75
C LEU A 7 -1.77 -12.35 5.42
N LEU A 8 -2.69 -12.45 6.37
CA LEU A 8 -4.04 -11.90 6.25
C LEU A 8 -4.13 -10.43 6.62
N ALA A 9 -3.26 -9.92 7.49
CA ALA A 9 -3.14 -8.47 7.67
C ALA A 9 -2.71 -7.79 6.35
N ILE A 10 -1.85 -8.46 5.58
CA ILE A 10 -1.40 -8.01 4.26
C ILE A 10 -2.55 -8.01 3.25
N LEU A 11 -3.29 -9.13 3.15
CA LEU A 11 -4.44 -9.24 2.23
C LEU A 11 -5.57 -8.28 2.61
N ALA A 12 -5.80 -8.03 3.89
CA ALA A 12 -6.79 -7.06 4.37
C ALA A 12 -6.40 -5.62 4.00
N LEU A 13 -5.12 -5.24 4.15
CA LEU A 13 -4.59 -3.94 3.71
C LEU A 13 -4.76 -3.74 2.20
N LEU A 14 -4.45 -4.75 1.38
CA LEU A 14 -4.65 -4.69 -0.07
C LEU A 14 -6.13 -4.62 -0.46
N ALA A 15 -7.00 -5.38 0.21
CA ALA A 15 -8.44 -5.36 -0.03
C ALA A 15 -9.09 -4.02 0.39
N LEU A 16 -8.60 -3.37 1.44
CA LEU A 16 -9.02 -2.02 1.82
C LEU A 16 -8.53 -0.97 0.82
N ALA A 17 -7.31 -1.14 0.30
CA ALA A 17 -6.75 -0.24 -0.71
C ALA A 17 -7.34 -0.45 -2.11
N SER A 18 -7.95 -1.61 -2.39
CA SER A 18 -8.53 -1.95 -3.68
C SER A 18 -9.85 -2.71 -3.51
N ALA A 19 -10.96 -1.99 -3.69
CA ALA A 19 -12.33 -2.48 -3.47
C ALA A 19 -12.72 -3.73 -4.31
N ASP A 20 -11.94 -4.06 -5.36
CA ASP A 20 -12.23 -5.12 -6.33
C ASP A 20 -11.13 -6.21 -6.45
N TYR A 21 -10.34 -6.45 -5.39
CA TYR A 21 -9.30 -7.47 -5.47
C TYR A 21 -9.86 -8.91 -5.49
N THR A 22 -9.79 -9.55 -6.66
CA THR A 22 -10.00 -11.01 -6.80
C THR A 22 -8.69 -11.69 -7.22
N PRO A 23 -8.12 -12.57 -6.37
CA PRO A 23 -6.92 -13.34 -6.69
C PRO A 23 -7.03 -14.08 -8.03
N LEU A 24 -5.96 -14.05 -8.85
CA LEU A 24 -5.97 -14.63 -10.20
C LEU A 24 -6.35 -16.12 -10.20
N PHE A 25 -5.88 -16.88 -9.22
CA PHE A 25 -6.17 -18.31 -9.12
C PHE A 25 -7.66 -18.64 -8.86
N LEU A 26 -8.43 -17.65 -8.37
CA LEU A 26 -9.86 -17.77 -8.11
C LEU A 26 -10.73 -17.41 -9.31
N ARG A 27 -10.23 -16.60 -10.25
CA ARG A 27 -11.06 -16.04 -11.35
C ARG A 27 -11.77 -17.10 -12.18
N ASN A 28 -11.11 -18.24 -12.40
CA ASN A 28 -11.62 -19.35 -13.22
C ASN A 28 -12.31 -20.45 -12.40
N GLN A 29 -12.52 -20.23 -11.09
CA GLN A 29 -13.17 -21.22 -10.22
C GLN A 29 -14.69 -21.06 -10.25
N PRO A 30 -15.47 -22.12 -9.98
CA PRO A 30 -16.92 -22.01 -9.81
C PRO A 30 -17.32 -20.98 -8.74
N ARG A 31 -18.47 -20.32 -8.90
CA ARG A 31 -18.93 -19.25 -7.99
C ARG A 31 -18.99 -19.69 -6.53
N ASN A 32 -19.41 -20.92 -6.24
CA ASN A 32 -19.43 -21.45 -4.89
C ASN A 32 -18.03 -21.57 -4.28
N VAL A 33 -17.02 -21.91 -5.09
CA VAL A 33 -15.62 -21.99 -4.66
C VAL A 33 -15.09 -20.59 -4.33
N GLN A 34 -15.33 -19.61 -5.21
CA GLN A 34 -14.98 -18.20 -4.98
C GLN A 34 -15.66 -17.64 -3.72
N ASN A 35 -16.96 -17.90 -3.56
CA ASN A 35 -17.72 -17.43 -2.40
C ASN A 35 -17.18 -18.00 -1.09
N GLY A 36 -16.79 -19.28 -1.06
CA GLY A 36 -16.18 -19.90 0.13
C GLY A 36 -14.90 -19.18 0.56
N TYR A 37 -14.04 -18.81 -0.38
CA TYR A 37 -12.85 -18.01 -0.09
C TYR A 37 -13.20 -16.65 0.52
N PHE A 38 -14.08 -15.89 -0.13
CA PHE A 38 -14.45 -14.54 0.32
C PHE A 38 -15.21 -14.54 1.64
N GLN A 39 -16.03 -15.56 1.91
CA GLN A 39 -16.71 -15.71 3.19
C GLN A 39 -15.72 -15.86 4.33
N ILE A 40 -14.67 -16.66 4.16
CA ILE A 40 -13.61 -16.80 5.17
C ILE A 40 -12.82 -15.50 5.29
N MET A 41 -12.40 -14.90 4.17
CA MET A 41 -11.62 -13.64 4.13
C MET A 41 -12.32 -12.45 4.80
N ARG A 42 -13.65 -12.38 4.73
CA ARG A 42 -14.45 -11.27 5.27
C ARG A 42 -14.98 -11.55 6.68
N ASN A 43 -14.67 -12.71 7.25
CA ASN A 43 -15.16 -13.07 8.57
C ASN A 43 -14.39 -12.34 9.67
N LEU A 44 -14.97 -11.24 10.17
CA LEU A 44 -14.40 -10.40 11.22
C LEU A 44 -14.35 -11.05 12.60
N ASN A 45 -15.01 -12.20 12.79
CA ASN A 45 -15.01 -12.93 14.06
C ASN A 45 -13.86 -13.94 14.17
N LEU A 46 -13.11 -14.17 13.09
CA LEU A 46 -11.96 -15.07 13.12
C LEU A 46 -10.69 -14.30 13.47
N SER A 47 -9.85 -14.91 14.31
CA SER A 47 -8.46 -14.49 14.40
C SER A 47 -7.75 -14.77 13.07
N GLN A 48 -6.65 -14.05 12.82
CA GLN A 48 -5.84 -14.26 11.61
C GLN A 48 -5.38 -15.72 11.50
N GLN A 49 -4.96 -16.34 12.62
CA GLN A 49 -4.56 -17.74 12.64
C GLN A 49 -5.71 -18.69 12.27
N GLN A 50 -6.92 -18.44 12.79
CA GLN A 50 -8.11 -19.23 12.47
C GLN A 50 -8.48 -19.09 10.99
N GLN A 51 -8.36 -17.90 10.45
CA GLN A 51 -8.65 -17.59 9.06
C GLN A 51 -7.62 -18.25 8.11
N GLU A 52 -6.32 -18.28 8.46
CA GLU A 52 -5.28 -19.01 7.72
C GLU A 52 -5.58 -20.52 7.70
N GLN A 53 -5.94 -21.10 8.85
CA GLN A 53 -6.29 -22.51 8.95
C GLN A 53 -7.51 -22.85 8.10
N GLN A 54 -8.58 -22.04 8.15
CA GLN A 54 -9.78 -22.27 7.37
C GLN A 54 -9.54 -22.11 5.87
N LEU A 55 -8.73 -21.14 5.44
CA LEU A 55 -8.38 -20.99 4.03
C LEU A 55 -7.51 -22.14 3.51
N ALA A 56 -6.59 -22.66 4.32
CA ALA A 56 -5.81 -23.85 3.97
C ALA A 56 -6.72 -25.09 3.79
N GLN A 57 -7.67 -25.29 4.71
CA GLN A 57 -8.67 -26.35 4.60
C GLN A 57 -9.58 -26.16 3.38
N TRP A 58 -10.07 -24.94 3.16
CA TRP A 58 -10.86 -24.59 1.97
C TRP A 58 -10.08 -24.88 0.68
N ALA A 59 -8.80 -24.52 0.62
CA ALA A 59 -7.96 -24.80 -0.55
C ALA A 59 -7.80 -26.31 -0.77
N GLN A 60 -7.60 -27.09 0.30
CA GLN A 60 -7.52 -28.54 0.22
C GLN A 60 -8.82 -29.16 -0.29
N MET A 61 -9.98 -28.79 0.26
CA MET A 61 -11.28 -29.32 -0.15
C MET A 61 -11.62 -29.02 -1.61
N ASN A 62 -11.10 -27.93 -2.15
CA ASN A 62 -11.35 -27.51 -3.54
C ASN A 62 -10.22 -27.91 -4.51
N ASN A 63 -9.23 -28.69 -4.07
CA ASN A 63 -8.05 -29.06 -4.87
C ASN A 63 -7.23 -27.85 -5.39
N LEU A 64 -7.16 -26.79 -4.57
CA LEU A 64 -6.47 -25.54 -4.86
C LEU A 64 -5.22 -25.31 -3.99
N SER A 65 -4.76 -26.30 -3.23
CA SER A 65 -3.66 -26.15 -2.26
C SER A 65 -2.38 -25.56 -2.89
N THR A 66 -1.98 -26.03 -4.07
CA THR A 66 -0.77 -25.53 -4.74
C THR A 66 -0.95 -24.08 -5.21
N GLN A 67 -2.08 -23.77 -5.82
CA GLN A 67 -2.39 -22.42 -6.32
C GLN A 67 -2.48 -21.43 -5.16
N TYR A 68 -3.14 -21.82 -4.08
CA TYR A 68 -3.25 -21.03 -2.87
C TYR A 68 -1.88 -20.80 -2.23
N SER A 69 -1.06 -21.84 -2.06
CA SER A 69 0.30 -21.72 -1.50
C SER A 69 1.19 -20.77 -2.33
N ASN A 70 1.15 -20.89 -3.66
CA ASN A 70 1.90 -20.02 -4.56
C ASN A 70 1.43 -18.56 -4.47
N PHE A 71 0.12 -18.35 -4.45
CA PHE A 71 -0.48 -17.04 -4.23
C PHE A 71 0.00 -16.43 -2.91
N LEU A 72 -0.07 -17.20 -1.81
CA LEU A 72 0.41 -16.77 -0.50
C LEU A 72 1.90 -16.38 -0.51
N GLN A 73 2.75 -17.14 -1.22
CA GLN A 73 4.16 -16.80 -1.33
C GLN A 73 4.39 -15.51 -2.11
N GLN A 74 3.68 -15.30 -3.21
CA GLN A 74 3.78 -14.08 -4.02
C GLN A 74 3.35 -12.84 -3.22
N GLU A 75 2.24 -12.92 -2.50
CA GLU A 75 1.75 -11.83 -1.65
C GLU A 75 2.75 -11.46 -0.54
N ARG A 76 3.42 -12.45 0.06
CA ARG A 76 4.52 -12.17 1.03
C ARG A 76 5.64 -11.38 0.41
N GLN A 77 6.11 -11.80 -0.75
CA GLN A 77 7.23 -11.16 -1.43
C GLN A 77 6.86 -9.74 -1.87
N ALA A 78 5.67 -9.58 -2.45
CA ALA A 78 5.15 -8.28 -2.87
C ALA A 78 5.03 -7.32 -1.68
N ASN A 79 4.48 -7.78 -0.55
CA ASN A 79 4.34 -6.94 0.64
C ASN A 79 5.68 -6.60 1.31
N GLN A 80 6.64 -7.54 1.32
CA GLN A 80 7.99 -7.25 1.81
C GLN A 80 8.65 -6.17 0.95
N ALA A 81 8.56 -6.27 -0.38
CA ALA A 81 9.07 -5.26 -1.29
C ALA A 81 8.37 -3.91 -1.12
N LEU A 82 7.04 -3.91 -1.00
CA LEU A 82 6.23 -2.72 -0.73
C LEU A 82 6.66 -2.04 0.58
N SER A 83 6.74 -2.80 1.68
CA SER A 83 7.15 -2.31 3.00
C SER A 83 8.53 -1.68 2.96
N GLN A 84 9.51 -2.35 2.31
CA GLN A 84 10.87 -1.83 2.17
C GLN A 84 10.91 -0.55 1.33
N ASN A 85 10.14 -0.48 0.24
CA ASN A 85 10.04 0.72 -0.58
C ASN A 85 9.39 1.87 0.19
N MET A 86 8.30 1.62 0.92
CA MET A 86 7.65 2.61 1.80
C MET A 86 8.62 3.13 2.86
N SER A 87 9.34 2.25 3.55
CA SER A 87 10.34 2.66 4.55
C SER A 87 11.44 3.54 3.92
N ARG A 88 11.89 3.19 2.71
CA ARG A 88 12.89 4.00 1.99
C ARG A 88 12.36 5.39 1.66
N ILE A 89 11.14 5.50 1.15
CA ILE A 89 10.49 6.79 0.86
C ILE A 89 10.36 7.62 2.15
N ILE A 90 9.78 7.04 3.21
CA ILE A 90 9.58 7.70 4.50
C ILE A 90 10.90 8.22 5.07
N SER A 91 11.98 7.42 5.00
CA SER A 91 13.30 7.84 5.48
C SER A 91 13.90 9.04 4.74
N ARG A 92 13.44 9.32 3.51
CA ARG A 92 13.89 10.44 2.69
C ARG A 92 13.01 11.68 2.80
N LEU A 93 11.76 11.54 3.26
CA LEU A 93 10.82 12.65 3.37
C LEU A 93 11.40 13.85 4.14
N PRO A 94 12.08 13.71 5.30
CA PRO A 94 12.61 14.87 6.01
C PRO A 94 13.65 15.65 5.18
N GLN A 95 14.55 14.94 4.49
CA GLN A 95 15.55 15.56 3.64
C GLN A 95 14.90 16.30 2.47
N VAL A 96 13.94 15.67 1.80
CA VAL A 96 13.25 16.26 0.64
C VAL A 96 12.40 17.45 1.07
N GLN A 97 11.77 17.38 2.25
CA GLN A 97 11.05 18.50 2.85
C GLN A 97 11.97 19.70 3.07
N SER A 98 13.15 19.50 3.67
CA SER A 98 14.11 20.61 3.86
C SER A 98 14.58 21.22 2.54
N GLN A 99 14.75 20.41 1.49
CA GLN A 99 15.09 20.91 0.16
C GLN A 99 13.93 21.71 -0.46
N LEU A 100 12.69 21.25 -0.29
CA LEU A 100 11.50 21.95 -0.76
C LEU A 100 11.33 23.29 -0.03
N GLU A 101 11.47 23.32 1.30
CA GLU A 101 11.40 24.55 2.10
C GLU A 101 12.49 25.56 1.69
N ALA A 102 13.72 25.09 1.44
CA ALA A 102 14.81 25.96 0.97
C ALA A 102 14.53 26.58 -0.42
N ILE A 103 13.78 25.90 -1.28
CA ILE A 103 13.32 26.47 -2.56
C ILE A 103 12.26 27.54 -2.31
N LEU A 104 11.25 27.24 -1.48
CA LEU A 104 10.11 28.12 -1.21
C LEU A 104 10.49 29.38 -0.41
N GLN A 105 11.52 29.30 0.42
CA GLN A 105 12.04 30.45 1.20
C GLN A 105 13.06 31.28 0.41
N ASN A 106 13.32 30.95 -0.85
CA ASN A 106 14.28 31.69 -1.67
C ASN A 106 13.63 32.92 -2.31
N ASP A 107 13.51 34.00 -1.53
CA ASP A 107 12.90 35.27 -1.92
C ASP A 107 13.64 36.02 -3.06
N ILE A 108 14.78 35.49 -3.51
CA ILE A 108 15.59 36.05 -4.60
C ILE A 108 15.13 35.50 -5.96
N GLN A 109 14.46 34.34 -5.99
CA GLN A 109 14.04 33.70 -7.24
C GLN A 109 12.76 34.32 -7.81
N THR A 110 12.67 34.36 -9.13
CA THR A 110 11.41 34.62 -9.84
C THR A 110 10.50 33.39 -9.75
N CYS A 111 9.18 33.56 -9.87
CA CYS A 111 8.21 32.45 -9.84
C CYS A 111 8.54 31.34 -10.86
N THR A 112 9.08 31.69 -12.03
CA THR A 112 9.51 30.71 -13.05
C THR A 112 10.68 29.86 -12.56
N GLN A 113 11.65 30.45 -11.87
CA GLN A 113 12.81 29.73 -11.33
C GLN A 113 12.41 28.81 -10.18
N GLU A 114 11.51 29.27 -9.31
CA GLU A 114 10.93 28.47 -8.23
C GLU A 114 10.20 27.24 -8.80
N LEU A 115 9.32 27.43 -9.79
CA LEU A 115 8.60 26.33 -10.44
C LEU A 115 9.58 25.32 -11.08
N GLN A 116 10.63 25.79 -11.74
CA GLN A 116 11.66 24.93 -12.32
C GLN A 116 12.43 24.16 -11.25
N ALA A 117 12.76 24.79 -10.12
CA ALA A 117 13.43 24.14 -8.99
C ALA A 117 12.56 23.04 -8.38
N ILE A 118 11.26 23.29 -8.18
CA ILE A 118 10.30 22.28 -7.73
C ILE A 118 10.21 21.12 -8.74
N GLN A 119 10.14 21.41 -10.05
CA GLN A 119 10.12 20.36 -11.07
C GLN A 119 11.41 19.53 -11.11
N ASN A 120 12.57 20.15 -10.90
CA ASN A 120 13.85 19.45 -10.77
C ASN A 120 13.83 18.52 -9.55
N LEU A 121 13.36 19.02 -8.41
CA LEU A 121 13.23 18.23 -7.18
C LEU A 121 12.27 17.05 -7.38
N ARG A 122 11.14 17.26 -8.04
CA ARG A 122 10.18 16.19 -8.38
C ARG A 122 10.76 15.15 -9.32
N ARG A 123 11.63 15.53 -10.27
CA ARG A 123 12.35 14.57 -11.13
C ARG A 123 13.38 13.75 -10.35
N GLN A 124 14.03 14.35 -9.35
CA GLN A 124 15.00 13.67 -8.50
C GLN A 124 14.32 12.74 -7.46
N TYR A 125 13.16 13.15 -6.96
CA TYR A 125 12.40 12.47 -5.92
C TYR A 125 10.92 12.28 -6.35
N PRO A 126 10.67 11.40 -7.33
CA PRO A 126 9.36 11.26 -7.96
C PRO A 126 8.27 10.68 -7.05
N GLN A 127 8.64 10.10 -5.91
CA GLN A 127 7.68 9.57 -4.94
C GLN A 127 7.54 10.52 -3.74
N GLU A 128 8.65 11.04 -3.23
CA GLU A 128 8.68 11.85 -2.01
C GLU A 128 7.99 13.21 -2.22
N VAL A 129 8.22 13.89 -3.35
CA VAL A 129 7.60 15.21 -3.60
C VAL A 129 6.07 15.12 -3.67
N PRO A 130 5.45 14.23 -4.47
CA PRO A 130 3.99 14.09 -4.46
C PRO A 130 3.40 13.71 -3.10
N ILE A 131 4.12 12.94 -2.29
CA ILE A 131 3.67 12.60 -0.93
C ILE A 131 3.70 13.83 -0.02
N LEU A 132 4.74 14.65 -0.10
CA LEU A 132 4.79 15.91 0.64
C LEU A 132 3.70 16.89 0.19
N ASP A 133 3.42 16.96 -1.12
CA ASP A 133 2.32 17.76 -1.66
C ASP A 133 0.98 17.30 -1.06
N TYR A 134 0.72 15.98 -1.03
CA TYR A 134 -0.47 15.41 -0.41
C TYR A 134 -0.55 15.69 1.10
N ILE A 135 0.56 15.55 1.83
CA ILE A 135 0.60 15.86 3.27
C ILE A 135 0.27 17.33 3.51
N ARG A 136 0.80 18.24 2.68
CA ARG A 136 0.52 19.68 2.78
C ARG A 136 -0.96 19.97 2.53
N GLU A 137 -1.54 19.42 1.46
CA GLU A 137 -2.97 19.53 1.14
C GLU A 137 -3.83 19.05 2.31
N LYS A 138 -3.58 17.84 2.85
CA LYS A 138 -4.36 17.33 3.99
C LYS A 138 -4.17 18.14 5.27
N THR A 139 -3.02 18.78 5.43
CA THR A 139 -2.78 19.68 6.56
C THR A 139 -3.51 21.00 6.38
N SER A 140 -3.54 21.59 5.18
CA SER A 140 -4.28 22.82 4.91
C SER A 140 -5.79 22.63 5.11
N GLU A 141 -6.33 21.52 4.60
CA GLU A 141 -7.74 21.15 4.79
C GLU A 141 -8.09 21.07 6.28
N ALA A 142 -7.27 20.38 7.07
CA ALA A 142 -7.47 20.25 8.51
C ALA A 142 -7.36 21.59 9.27
N MET A 143 -6.62 22.57 8.71
CA MET A 143 -6.49 23.92 9.27
C MET A 143 -7.59 24.88 8.80
N GLY A 144 -8.48 24.45 7.89
CA GLY A 144 -9.50 25.30 7.30
C GLY A 144 -8.91 26.39 6.39
N MET A 145 -7.80 26.09 5.71
CA MET A 145 -7.11 26.98 4.78
C MET A 145 -7.48 26.73 3.31
N ASP A 146 -8.54 25.97 3.05
CA ASP A 146 -9.04 25.74 1.71
C ASP A 146 -9.86 26.95 1.26
N ASP A 147 -9.34 27.72 0.29
CA ASP A 147 -10.11 28.72 -0.47
C ASP A 147 -11.16 28.05 -1.38
#